data_AF-A0A8T4Y3D4-F1
#
_entry.id   AF-A0A8T4Y3D4-F1
#
_cell.length_a   1.000
_cell.length_b   1.000
_cell.length_c   1.000
_cell.angle_alpha   90.00
_cell.angle_beta   90.00
_cell.angle_gamma   90.00
#
_symmetry.space_group_name_H-M   'P 1'
#
loop_
_entity.id
_entity.type
_entity.pdbx_description
1 polymer ?
#
loop_
_entity_poly.entity_id
_entity_poly.type
_entity_poly.pdbx_seq_one_letter_code
_entity_poly.pdbx_strand_id
1 'polypeptide(L)'
;MVKGIRPNHFAYVLVALLVLCAAPCIFSVKGAVTYTVNKVWVQITINKDRSINLMYNITLTYTSGSPQGIVTVGMPKEGFKIDIVQDLIGSVLRYEDASSDGYYAIDVYLGAPIVLGQPYTLIVYTTVPEMLFQDDTNRGYWGMQFFPTTFPDATGVINSIRVAMILPSGVTSDEVKYIIGRPFDNVDFVNDHLVVYWERTDWPPWSEFTVGVSFPERYIELPGPDILSYIAIGAAFLAAVGFVMLIATRFRKFDYEKPRIAVEALGAARNLTAVEAAVVLGSKPVRVLTMILFGLIYKRIVMVTETEPVIKIQKVQSEGQPSNLRYYEIDFLDSLHPDGSLDEIKLAQTYLELRDTVNHKIRGYSRIDTVNYYKSVVNKAWIQVTQAGTPELRGDVLDQNLEWLLAGEMFNEKIRDAFPPNIIIVPRPGWWWYWHGPYPPTVPVSTGTKVSTRAPSQPTPIPGQDLANKIVKGLETSANNIVKNVQDFTNRIVQSTQPMQTSQSSIKSRPSCVCACAHCACACACVSCACACAHGGAR
;
A
#
# COMPACT_ATOMS: atom_id res chain seq x y z
N MET A 1 0.74 29.25 -92.33
CA MET A 1 1.05 28.47 -91.10
C MET A 1 0.11 27.29 -91.12
N VAL A 2 0.46 26.04 -91.39
CA VAL A 2 1.64 25.22 -91.10
C VAL A 2 2.03 24.46 -92.37
N LYS A 3 3.33 24.45 -92.69
CA LYS A 3 3.94 23.71 -93.81
C LYS A 3 4.09 22.25 -93.38
N GLY A 4 3.70 21.32 -94.26
CA GLY A 4 3.56 19.89 -93.96
C GLY A 4 4.85 19.06 -93.92
N ILE A 5 4.65 17.74 -93.86
CA ILE A 5 5.47 16.65 -94.42
C ILE A 5 4.59 15.38 -94.42
N ARG A 6 4.77 14.55 -95.45
CA ARG A 6 3.93 13.44 -95.92
C ARG A 6 3.92 12.23 -94.96
N PRO A 7 2.86 11.39 -94.96
CA PRO A 7 2.68 10.24 -94.06
C PRO A 7 3.69 9.10 -94.20
N ASN A 8 4.63 9.18 -95.15
CA ASN A 8 5.57 8.09 -95.44
C ASN A 8 6.80 8.08 -94.52
N HIS A 9 7.18 9.20 -93.87
CA HIS A 9 8.36 9.22 -92.99
C HIS A 9 8.11 8.58 -91.62
N PHE A 10 6.86 8.56 -91.14
CA PHE A 10 6.51 7.93 -89.88
C PHE A 10 6.65 6.40 -89.93
N ALA A 11 6.34 5.78 -91.07
CA ALA A 11 6.47 4.34 -91.26
C ALA A 11 7.94 3.88 -91.26
N TYR A 12 8.85 4.63 -91.89
CA TYR A 12 10.27 4.28 -91.88
C TYR A 12 10.95 4.50 -90.51
N VAL A 13 10.53 5.52 -89.76
CA VAL A 13 11.00 5.73 -88.38
C VAL A 13 10.47 4.64 -87.45
N LEU A 14 9.22 4.20 -87.61
CA LEU A 14 8.64 3.12 -86.80
C LEU A 14 9.30 1.77 -87.10
N VAL A 15 9.59 1.47 -88.37
CA VAL A 15 10.30 0.24 -88.78
C VAL A 15 11.77 0.27 -88.33
N ALA A 16 12.45 1.43 -88.41
CA ALA A 16 13.81 1.57 -87.89
C ALA A 16 13.87 1.42 -86.35
N LEU A 17 12.85 1.89 -85.62
CA LEU A 17 12.75 1.71 -84.17
C LEU A 17 12.43 0.25 -83.78
N LEU A 18 11.61 -0.45 -84.59
CA LEU A 18 11.29 -1.87 -84.38
C LEU A 18 12.46 -2.79 -84.69
N VAL A 19 13.32 -2.44 -85.65
CA VAL A 19 14.55 -3.19 -85.95
C VAL A 19 15.66 -2.93 -84.92
N LEU A 20 15.71 -1.75 -84.29
CA LEU A 20 16.65 -1.48 -83.19
C LEU A 20 16.26 -2.18 -81.87
N CYS A 21 14.97 -2.42 -81.63
CA CYS A 21 14.48 -3.21 -80.49
C CYS A 21 14.53 -4.73 -80.71
N ALA A 22 14.87 -5.20 -81.93
CA ALA A 22 15.00 -6.61 -82.29
C ALA A 22 16.46 -7.05 -82.46
N ALA A 23 17.42 -6.33 -81.87
CA ALA A 23 18.73 -6.91 -81.61
C ALA A 23 18.53 -8.07 -80.62
N PRO A 24 18.90 -9.32 -80.96
CA PRO A 24 18.86 -10.38 -79.97
C PRO A 24 19.81 -9.96 -78.85
N CYS A 25 19.25 -9.63 -77.68
CA CYS A 25 19.99 -9.72 -76.43
C CYS A 25 20.44 -11.17 -76.34
N ILE A 26 21.67 -11.43 -76.77
CA ILE A 26 22.40 -12.61 -76.36
C ILE A 26 22.61 -12.38 -74.87
N PHE A 27 21.60 -12.72 -74.06
CA PHE A 27 21.83 -13.04 -72.68
C PHE A 27 22.80 -14.20 -72.73
N SER A 28 24.08 -13.91 -72.45
CA SER A 28 25.01 -14.96 -72.09
C SER A 28 24.43 -15.53 -70.80
N VAL A 29 23.66 -16.62 -70.92
CA VAL A 29 23.30 -17.45 -69.78
C VAL A 29 24.64 -17.93 -69.26
N LYS A 30 25.19 -17.25 -68.25
CA LYS A 30 26.28 -17.82 -67.46
C LYS A 30 25.72 -19.13 -66.94
N GLY A 31 26.25 -20.25 -67.42
CA GLY A 31 25.82 -21.57 -66.96
C GLY A 31 25.87 -21.62 -65.44
N ALA A 32 24.88 -22.29 -64.83
CA ALA A 32 24.85 -22.48 -63.39
C ALA A 32 26.21 -23.00 -62.91
N VAL A 33 26.83 -22.27 -61.99
CA VAL A 33 28.12 -22.67 -61.41
C VAL A 33 27.85 -23.90 -60.55
N THR A 34 28.54 -25.00 -60.84
CA THR A 34 28.46 -26.21 -60.03
C THR A 34 29.81 -26.49 -59.40
N TYR A 35 29.78 -27.00 -58.17
CA TYR A 35 30.97 -27.40 -57.43
C TYR A 35 30.70 -28.64 -56.59
N THR A 36 31.77 -29.34 -56.24
CA THR A 36 31.77 -30.44 -55.29
C THR A 36 32.69 -30.09 -54.13
N VAL A 37 32.43 -30.67 -52.96
CA VAL A 37 33.26 -30.48 -51.77
C VAL A 37 33.94 -31.81 -51.48
N ASN A 38 35.24 -31.89 -51.70
CA ASN A 38 35.99 -33.12 -51.50
C ASN A 38 36.29 -33.35 -50.02
N LYS A 39 36.56 -32.28 -49.28
CA LYS A 39 37.14 -32.36 -47.94
C LYS A 39 36.65 -31.24 -47.04
N VAL A 40 36.22 -31.58 -45.82
CA VAL A 40 35.94 -30.62 -44.75
C VAL A 40 36.57 -31.14 -43.47
N TRP A 41 37.77 -30.64 -43.15
CA TRP A 41 38.46 -31.00 -41.91
C TRP A 41 38.44 -29.82 -40.95
N VAL A 42 38.07 -30.10 -39.71
CA VAL A 42 37.97 -29.10 -38.66
C VAL A 42 38.83 -29.52 -37.48
N GLN A 43 39.62 -28.60 -36.98
CA GLN A 43 40.33 -28.75 -35.71
C GLN A 43 39.90 -27.63 -34.77
N ILE A 44 39.52 -28.01 -33.56
CA ILE A 44 39.05 -27.09 -32.52
C ILE A 44 39.97 -27.25 -31.32
N THR A 45 40.59 -26.18 -30.88
CA THR A 45 41.36 -26.15 -29.63
C THR A 45 40.54 -25.40 -28.60
N ILE A 46 40.25 -26.06 -27.47
CA ILE A 46 39.45 -25.49 -26.40
C ILE A 46 40.37 -24.81 -25.38
N ASN A 47 40.15 -23.51 -25.17
CA ASN A 47 40.94 -22.70 -24.25
C ASN A 47 40.27 -22.63 -22.86
N LYS A 48 41.09 -22.32 -21.83
CA LYS A 48 40.61 -22.20 -20.45
C LYS A 48 39.63 -21.03 -20.25
N ASP A 49 39.74 -19.97 -21.04
CA ASP A 49 38.91 -18.75 -20.97
C ASP A 49 37.53 -18.89 -21.63
N ARG A 50 37.11 -20.13 -21.96
CA ARG A 50 35.89 -20.49 -22.70
C ARG A 50 35.90 -20.14 -24.19
N SER A 51 37.00 -19.62 -24.73
CA SER A 51 37.15 -19.45 -26.19
C SER A 51 37.61 -20.75 -26.87
N ILE A 52 37.47 -20.80 -28.19
CA ILE A 52 38.07 -21.84 -29.02
C ILE A 52 38.90 -21.24 -30.15
N ASN A 53 39.98 -21.91 -30.52
CA ASN A 53 40.64 -21.70 -31.80
C ASN A 53 40.14 -22.75 -32.79
N LEU A 54 39.50 -22.29 -33.85
CA LEU A 54 38.88 -23.10 -34.89
C LEU A 54 39.71 -22.98 -36.17
N MET A 55 40.11 -24.12 -36.70
CA MET A 55 40.80 -24.25 -37.99
C MET A 55 39.94 -25.06 -38.94
N TYR A 56 39.51 -24.44 -40.04
CA TYR A 56 38.90 -25.13 -41.17
C TYR A 56 39.96 -25.44 -42.23
N ASN A 57 39.93 -26.63 -42.81
CA ASN A 57 40.70 -27.03 -43.97
C ASN A 57 39.74 -27.66 -44.98
N ILE A 58 39.34 -26.87 -45.98
CA ILE A 58 38.24 -27.18 -46.88
C ILE A 58 38.79 -27.30 -48.29
N THR A 59 38.50 -28.40 -48.96
CA THR A 59 38.87 -28.64 -50.36
C THR A 59 37.61 -28.76 -51.21
N LEU A 60 37.49 -27.93 -52.23
CA LEU A 60 36.36 -27.89 -53.16
C LEU A 60 36.84 -27.84 -54.61
N THR A 61 36.02 -28.33 -55.53
CA THR A 61 36.32 -28.38 -56.96
C THR A 61 35.15 -27.80 -57.73
N TYR A 62 35.36 -26.72 -58.47
CA TYR A 62 34.35 -26.21 -59.40
C TYR A 62 34.30 -27.09 -60.65
N THR A 63 33.13 -27.60 -61.01
CA THR A 63 32.95 -28.57 -62.09
C THR A 63 32.44 -27.94 -63.38
N SER A 64 31.67 -26.86 -63.29
CA SER A 64 31.16 -26.13 -64.47
C SER A 64 30.85 -24.66 -64.18
N GLY A 65 30.61 -23.89 -65.24
CA GLY A 65 30.21 -22.48 -65.16
C GLY A 65 31.39 -21.51 -65.16
N SER A 66 31.12 -20.27 -64.73
CA SER A 66 32.13 -19.21 -64.58
C SER A 66 32.16 -18.72 -63.13
N PRO A 67 32.76 -19.49 -62.20
CA PRO A 67 32.76 -19.17 -60.78
C PRO A 67 33.49 -17.85 -60.51
N GLN A 68 32.94 -17.06 -59.59
CA GLN A 68 33.60 -15.86 -59.06
C GLN A 68 34.70 -16.20 -58.05
N GLY A 69 34.79 -17.47 -57.61
CA GLY A 69 35.74 -17.91 -56.60
C GLY A 69 35.40 -17.37 -55.21
N ILE A 70 34.11 -17.29 -54.87
CA ILE A 70 33.64 -16.88 -53.54
C ILE A 70 33.11 -18.13 -52.84
N VAL A 71 33.57 -18.35 -51.61
CA VAL A 71 33.17 -19.48 -50.78
C VAL A 71 32.77 -18.95 -49.41
N THR A 72 31.51 -19.15 -49.04
CA THR A 72 31.00 -18.78 -47.72
C THR A 72 31.38 -19.86 -46.70
N VAL A 73 31.99 -19.46 -45.59
CA VAL A 73 32.36 -20.35 -44.48
C VAL A 73 31.60 -19.92 -43.25
N GLY A 74 30.72 -20.81 -42.75
CA GLY A 74 29.92 -20.58 -41.56
C GLY A 74 30.75 -20.54 -40.27
N MET A 75 30.37 -19.63 -39.38
CA MET A 75 30.96 -19.41 -38.06
C MET A 75 29.97 -19.78 -36.96
N PRO A 76 30.43 -20.29 -35.80
CA PRO A 76 29.52 -20.82 -34.78
C PRO A 76 28.62 -19.78 -34.10
N LYS A 77 29.13 -18.54 -33.92
CA LYS A 77 28.42 -17.45 -33.22
C LYS A 77 29.02 -16.09 -33.54
N GLU A 78 28.34 -15.03 -33.11
CA GLU A 78 28.84 -13.66 -33.14
C GLU A 78 30.14 -13.46 -32.34
N GLY A 79 30.88 -12.41 -32.70
CA GLY A 79 32.11 -12.03 -32.01
C GLY A 79 33.33 -12.88 -32.37
N PHE A 80 33.23 -13.74 -33.39
CA PHE A 80 34.38 -14.46 -33.94
C PHE A 80 35.41 -13.47 -34.51
N LYS A 81 36.69 -13.84 -34.45
CA LYS A 81 37.80 -13.07 -34.99
C LYS A 81 38.61 -13.93 -35.93
N ILE A 82 38.64 -13.56 -37.21
CA ILE A 82 39.50 -14.21 -38.20
C ILE A 82 40.96 -13.83 -37.91
N ASP A 83 41.78 -14.84 -37.69
CA ASP A 83 43.22 -14.66 -37.46
C ASP A 83 43.96 -14.61 -38.80
N ILE A 84 43.71 -15.59 -39.68
CA ILE A 84 44.25 -15.63 -41.04
C ILE A 84 43.42 -16.56 -41.93
N VAL A 85 43.28 -16.20 -43.20
CA VAL A 85 42.75 -17.06 -44.26
C VAL A 85 43.84 -17.25 -45.31
N GLN A 86 44.11 -18.49 -45.69
CA GLN A 86 45.18 -18.81 -46.63
C GLN A 86 44.84 -20.00 -47.53
N ASP A 87 45.55 -20.13 -48.64
CA ASP A 87 45.51 -21.33 -49.49
C ASP A 87 46.47 -22.42 -48.99
N LEU A 88 46.54 -23.55 -49.70
CA LEU A 88 47.42 -24.68 -49.37
C LEU A 88 48.93 -24.34 -49.43
N ILE A 89 49.31 -23.32 -50.20
CA ILE A 89 50.71 -22.91 -50.41
C ILE A 89 51.10 -21.81 -49.40
N GLY A 90 50.14 -21.30 -48.63
CA GLY A 90 50.33 -20.27 -47.60
C GLY A 90 50.08 -18.83 -48.10
N SER A 91 49.47 -18.66 -49.28
CA SER A 91 49.10 -17.33 -49.77
C SER A 91 47.88 -16.82 -49.00
N VAL A 92 47.97 -15.61 -48.46
CA VAL A 92 46.86 -14.97 -47.73
C VAL A 92 45.72 -14.65 -48.69
N LEU A 93 44.50 -15.08 -48.35
CA LEU A 93 43.28 -14.85 -49.12
C LEU A 93 42.49 -13.68 -48.54
N ARG A 94 41.80 -12.95 -49.42
CA ARG A 94 40.89 -11.88 -49.01
C ARG A 94 39.59 -12.48 -48.51
N TYR A 95 39.00 -11.88 -47.49
CA TYR A 95 37.67 -12.25 -47.00
C TYR A 95 36.84 -11.00 -46.68
N GLU A 96 35.53 -11.16 -46.68
CA GLU A 96 34.55 -10.17 -46.23
C GLU A 96 33.61 -10.81 -45.20
N ASP A 97 33.10 -10.01 -44.26
CA ASP A 97 32.09 -10.48 -43.30
C ASP A 97 30.75 -10.65 -44.04
N ALA A 98 30.19 -11.85 -43.96
CA ALA A 98 28.93 -12.23 -44.59
C ALA A 98 27.83 -12.50 -43.55
N SER A 99 28.04 -12.07 -42.31
CA SER A 99 27.08 -12.26 -41.22
C SER A 99 25.81 -11.42 -41.43
N SER A 100 24.65 -12.03 -41.25
CA SER A 100 23.33 -11.40 -41.39
C SER A 100 22.30 -12.07 -40.50
N ASP A 101 21.52 -11.30 -39.75
CA ASP A 101 20.33 -11.75 -38.98
C ASP A 101 20.46 -13.15 -38.33
N GLY A 102 21.41 -13.29 -37.40
CA GLY A 102 21.62 -14.55 -36.65
C GLY A 102 22.36 -15.65 -37.40
N TYR A 103 22.74 -15.41 -38.67
CA TYR A 103 23.69 -16.22 -39.42
C TYR A 103 25.08 -15.55 -39.39
N TYR A 104 26.11 -16.31 -39.02
CA TYR A 104 27.48 -15.81 -38.89
C TYR A 104 28.37 -16.52 -39.90
N ALA A 105 29.05 -15.76 -40.76
CA ALA A 105 29.88 -16.33 -41.81
C ALA A 105 30.89 -15.33 -42.37
N ILE A 106 31.85 -15.84 -43.14
CA ILE A 106 32.73 -15.02 -43.99
C ILE A 106 32.64 -15.48 -45.43
N ASP A 107 32.73 -14.54 -46.36
CA ASP A 107 32.93 -14.82 -47.78
C ASP A 107 34.43 -14.77 -48.10
N VAL A 108 35.00 -15.91 -48.48
CA VAL A 108 36.41 -16.05 -48.84
C VAL A 108 36.58 -15.95 -50.35
N TYR A 109 37.47 -15.05 -50.80
CA TYR A 109 37.82 -14.87 -52.21
C TYR A 109 39.05 -15.71 -52.54
N LEU A 110 38.84 -16.77 -53.31
CA LEU A 110 39.88 -17.67 -53.78
C LEU A 110 40.82 -16.98 -54.80
N GLY A 111 42.06 -17.44 -54.88
CA GLY A 111 43.04 -16.91 -55.83
C GLY A 111 42.61 -17.11 -57.29
N ALA A 112 42.67 -16.05 -58.10
CA ALA A 112 42.34 -16.10 -59.53
C ALA A 112 43.57 -16.48 -60.39
N PRO A 113 43.38 -17.16 -61.53
CA PRO A 113 42.10 -17.66 -62.09
C PRO A 113 41.65 -19.00 -61.48
N ILE A 114 40.33 -19.19 -61.36
CA ILE A 114 39.74 -20.48 -60.93
C ILE A 114 39.74 -21.44 -62.11
N VAL A 115 40.40 -22.59 -61.95
CA VAL A 115 40.47 -23.64 -62.96
C VAL A 115 39.43 -24.72 -62.66
N LEU A 116 38.55 -25.00 -63.62
CA LEU A 116 37.53 -26.05 -63.49
C LEU A 116 38.18 -27.44 -63.40
N GLY A 117 37.61 -28.30 -62.56
CA GLY A 117 38.08 -29.67 -62.33
C GLY A 117 39.34 -29.79 -61.47
N GLN A 118 39.93 -28.68 -61.02
CA GLN A 118 41.07 -28.68 -60.12
C GLN A 118 40.61 -28.41 -58.67
N PRO A 119 41.06 -29.21 -57.69
CA PRO A 119 40.73 -28.98 -56.29
C PRO A 119 41.44 -27.74 -55.76
N TYR A 120 40.70 -26.88 -55.08
CA TYR A 120 41.23 -25.72 -54.36
C TYR A 120 41.05 -25.94 -52.86
N THR A 121 42.13 -25.79 -52.09
CA THR A 121 42.09 -25.92 -50.63
C THR A 121 42.30 -24.57 -49.98
N LEU A 122 41.36 -24.20 -49.10
CA LEU A 122 41.44 -23.02 -48.25
C LEU A 122 41.54 -23.44 -46.78
N ILE A 123 42.28 -22.65 -46.02
CA ILE A 123 42.48 -22.84 -44.59
C ILE A 123 42.07 -21.55 -43.88
N VAL A 124 41.14 -21.64 -42.93
CA VAL A 124 40.66 -20.51 -42.13
C VAL A 124 41.04 -20.77 -40.68
N TYR A 125 41.76 -19.83 -40.07
CA TYR A 125 42.01 -19.79 -38.64
C TYR A 125 41.17 -18.68 -38.02
N THR A 126 40.41 -19.03 -36.99
CA THR A 126 39.53 -18.09 -36.29
C THR A 126 39.49 -18.39 -34.81
N THR A 127 39.38 -17.33 -34.02
CA THR A 127 39.16 -17.40 -32.58
C THR A 127 37.71 -17.06 -32.29
N VAL A 128 36.99 -17.96 -31.62
CA VAL A 128 35.56 -17.79 -31.30
C VAL A 128 35.38 -17.73 -29.79
N PRO A 129 34.86 -16.61 -29.23
CA PRO A 129 34.74 -16.44 -27.79
C PRO A 129 33.52 -17.17 -27.22
N GLU A 130 33.61 -17.61 -25.96
CA GLU A 130 32.49 -18.16 -25.18
C GLU A 130 31.71 -19.27 -25.91
N MET A 131 32.44 -20.32 -26.31
CA MET A 131 31.88 -21.51 -26.95
C MET A 131 31.63 -22.67 -25.99
N LEU A 132 32.06 -22.53 -24.73
CA LEU A 132 31.77 -23.49 -23.67
C LEU A 132 30.54 -23.06 -22.87
N PHE A 133 29.63 -24.00 -22.69
CA PHE A 133 28.38 -23.85 -21.94
C PHE A 133 28.27 -24.91 -20.86
N GLN A 134 27.50 -24.62 -19.81
CA GLN A 134 27.24 -25.58 -18.75
C GLN A 134 26.45 -26.78 -19.29
N ASP A 135 26.86 -27.99 -18.92
CA ASP A 135 26.17 -29.22 -19.29
C ASP A 135 25.01 -29.50 -18.32
N ASP A 136 23.78 -29.26 -18.78
CA ASP A 136 22.57 -29.49 -17.99
C ASP A 136 22.35 -30.97 -17.63
N THR A 137 22.89 -31.90 -18.44
CA THR A 137 22.80 -33.35 -18.21
C THR A 137 23.79 -33.79 -17.13
N ASN A 138 24.95 -33.14 -17.04
CA ASN A 138 26.04 -33.51 -16.15
C ASN A 138 26.44 -32.34 -15.25
N ARG A 139 25.88 -32.27 -14.04
CA ARG A 139 26.22 -31.20 -13.08
C ARG A 139 27.73 -31.10 -12.84
N GLY A 140 28.25 -29.87 -12.92
CA GLY A 140 29.68 -29.57 -12.75
C GLY A 140 30.54 -29.86 -13.99
N TYR A 141 29.91 -30.12 -15.14
CA TYR A 141 30.59 -30.25 -16.43
C TYR A 141 30.26 -29.06 -17.32
N TRP A 142 31.21 -28.74 -18.19
CA TRP A 142 31.08 -27.75 -19.25
C TRP A 142 31.45 -28.41 -20.57
N GLY A 143 30.82 -27.97 -21.64
CA GLY A 143 30.99 -28.59 -22.94
C GLY A 143 30.59 -27.68 -24.07
N MET A 144 30.74 -28.22 -25.28
CA MET A 144 30.30 -27.55 -26.50
C MET A 144 29.74 -28.57 -27.49
N GLN A 145 28.79 -28.10 -28.28
CA GLN A 145 28.33 -28.80 -29.48
C GLN A 145 28.75 -27.98 -30.69
N PHE A 146 29.11 -28.65 -31.76
CA PHE A 146 29.60 -28.04 -32.97
C PHE A 146 29.22 -28.89 -34.17
N PHE A 147 28.91 -28.22 -35.28
CA PHE A 147 28.86 -28.84 -36.60
C PHE A 147 29.67 -27.97 -37.57
N PRO A 148 30.43 -28.57 -38.50
CA PRO A 148 31.15 -27.83 -39.54
C PRO A 148 30.20 -27.07 -40.48
N THR A 149 30.73 -26.05 -41.18
CA THR A 149 30.00 -25.33 -42.23
C THR A 149 29.37 -26.30 -43.25
N THR A 150 28.13 -26.03 -43.63
CA THR A 150 27.38 -26.77 -44.65
C THR A 150 27.51 -26.09 -46.01
N PHE A 151 27.22 -26.85 -47.07
CA PHE A 151 27.31 -26.40 -48.46
C PHE A 151 26.03 -26.80 -49.21
N PRO A 152 24.90 -26.12 -48.97
CA PRO A 152 23.60 -26.53 -49.54
C PRO A 152 23.58 -26.52 -51.08
N ASP A 153 24.41 -25.68 -51.70
CA ASP A 153 24.50 -25.55 -53.16
C ASP A 153 25.54 -26.50 -53.80
N ALA A 154 26.27 -27.28 -52.99
CA ALA A 154 27.22 -28.24 -53.52
C ALA A 154 26.51 -29.46 -54.12
N THR A 155 27.07 -29.94 -55.22
CA THR A 155 26.59 -31.15 -55.90
C THR A 155 27.27 -32.40 -55.34
N GLY A 156 26.53 -33.52 -55.27
CA GLY A 156 27.07 -34.81 -54.82
C GLY A 156 27.14 -34.95 -53.28
N VAL A 157 28.22 -35.56 -52.80
CA VAL A 157 28.49 -35.83 -51.37
C VAL A 157 29.84 -35.25 -50.97
N ILE A 158 30.01 -34.94 -49.69
CA ILE A 158 31.30 -34.61 -49.09
C ILE A 158 32.07 -35.91 -48.86
N ASN A 159 33.16 -36.14 -49.60
CA ASN A 159 33.90 -37.41 -49.53
C ASN A 159 34.51 -37.66 -48.14
N SER A 160 34.97 -36.61 -47.45
CA SER A 160 35.59 -36.73 -46.13
C SER A 160 35.26 -35.54 -45.24
N ILE A 161 34.51 -35.80 -44.17
CA ILE A 161 34.27 -34.86 -43.08
C ILE A 161 34.93 -35.36 -41.81
N ARG A 162 35.73 -34.50 -41.17
CA ARG A 162 36.54 -34.84 -40.02
C ARG A 162 36.54 -33.71 -39.01
N VAL A 163 36.34 -34.04 -37.74
CA VAL A 163 36.37 -33.07 -36.63
C VAL A 163 37.29 -33.59 -35.55
N ALA A 164 38.31 -32.80 -35.20
CA ALA A 164 39.20 -33.02 -34.06
C ALA A 164 38.94 -31.96 -33.00
N MET A 165 38.71 -32.35 -31.75
CA MET A 165 38.65 -31.43 -30.62
C MET A 165 39.81 -31.71 -29.66
N ILE A 166 40.65 -30.71 -29.46
CA ILE A 166 41.79 -30.70 -28.54
C ILE A 166 41.31 -30.04 -27.24
N LEU A 167 41.27 -30.81 -26.17
CA LEU A 167 40.77 -30.38 -24.87
C LEU A 167 41.82 -29.61 -24.07
N PRO A 168 41.42 -28.92 -22.98
CA PRO A 168 42.37 -28.29 -22.07
C PRO A 168 43.34 -29.31 -21.44
N SER A 169 44.52 -28.82 -21.08
CA SER A 169 45.58 -29.61 -20.43
C SER A 169 45.07 -30.33 -19.17
N GLY A 170 45.42 -31.60 -19.00
CA GLY A 170 45.11 -32.40 -17.81
C GLY A 170 43.78 -33.16 -17.84
N VAL A 171 42.95 -32.94 -18.87
CA VAL A 171 41.72 -33.72 -19.08
C VAL A 171 42.08 -35.16 -19.48
N THR A 172 41.47 -36.15 -18.82
CA THR A 172 41.69 -37.58 -19.09
C THR A 172 40.51 -38.21 -19.82
N SER A 173 40.74 -39.29 -20.56
CA SER A 173 39.72 -39.92 -21.42
C SER A 173 38.48 -40.45 -20.67
N ASP A 174 38.62 -40.81 -19.39
CA ASP A 174 37.53 -41.29 -18.54
C ASP A 174 36.60 -40.17 -18.05
N GLU A 175 37.06 -38.92 -18.10
CA GLU A 175 36.29 -37.75 -17.65
C GLU A 175 35.52 -37.06 -18.77
N VAL A 176 35.78 -37.43 -20.04
CA VAL A 176 35.19 -36.76 -21.20
C VAL A 176 33.98 -37.52 -21.69
N LYS A 177 32.89 -36.79 -21.85
CA LYS A 177 31.61 -37.29 -22.33
C LYS A 177 31.34 -36.80 -23.75
N TYR A 178 30.61 -37.61 -24.50
CA TYR A 178 30.15 -37.31 -25.86
C TYR A 178 28.63 -37.11 -25.88
N ILE A 179 28.13 -36.45 -26.93
CA ILE A 179 26.68 -36.29 -27.16
C ILE A 179 26.04 -37.67 -27.37
N ILE A 180 24.86 -37.91 -26.76
CA ILE A 180 24.10 -39.15 -26.92
C ILE A 180 23.97 -39.52 -28.41
N GLY A 181 24.42 -40.73 -28.78
CA GLY A 181 24.37 -41.23 -30.17
C GLY A 181 25.54 -40.81 -31.07
N ARG A 182 26.55 -40.11 -30.53
CA ARG A 182 27.77 -39.68 -31.26
C ARG A 182 29.05 -40.01 -30.49
N PRO A 183 29.37 -41.31 -30.27
CA PRO A 183 30.64 -41.69 -29.63
C PRO A 183 31.84 -41.22 -30.44
N PHE A 184 32.99 -41.05 -29.78
CA PHE A 184 34.25 -40.74 -30.45
C PHE A 184 34.66 -41.92 -31.34
N ASP A 185 35.13 -41.64 -32.56
CA ASP A 185 35.67 -42.68 -33.43
C ASP A 185 37.11 -43.02 -33.03
N ASN A 186 37.86 -42.04 -32.50
CA ASN A 186 39.19 -42.25 -31.93
C ASN A 186 39.51 -41.22 -30.82
N VAL A 187 40.45 -41.57 -29.95
CA VAL A 187 40.97 -40.74 -28.87
C VAL A 187 42.49 -40.85 -28.89
N ASP A 188 43.19 -39.72 -28.88
CA ASP A 188 44.65 -39.62 -28.94
C ASP A 188 45.16 -38.53 -27.98
N PHE A 189 46.48 -38.43 -27.85
CA PHE A 189 47.14 -37.38 -27.08
C PHE A 189 48.15 -36.62 -27.95
N VAL A 190 47.98 -35.31 -28.06
CA VAL A 190 48.90 -34.42 -28.79
C VAL A 190 49.43 -33.38 -27.82
N ASN A 191 50.74 -33.35 -27.59
CA ASN A 191 51.40 -32.39 -26.70
C ASN A 191 50.77 -32.31 -25.30
N ASP A 192 50.47 -33.46 -24.68
CA ASP A 192 49.83 -33.56 -23.34
C ASP A 192 48.37 -33.07 -23.27
N HIS A 193 47.74 -32.87 -24.43
CA HIS A 193 46.32 -32.56 -24.53
C HIS A 193 45.57 -33.77 -25.10
N LEU A 194 44.43 -34.11 -24.49
CA LEU A 194 43.53 -35.13 -25.03
C LEU A 194 42.88 -34.61 -26.32
N VAL A 195 42.92 -35.42 -27.36
CA VAL A 195 42.31 -35.14 -28.66
C VAL A 195 41.25 -36.20 -28.93
N VAL A 196 40.02 -35.78 -29.18
CA VAL A 196 38.93 -36.67 -29.60
C VAL A 196 38.56 -36.39 -31.06
N TYR A 197 38.23 -37.45 -31.80
CA TYR A 197 38.03 -37.37 -33.24
C TYR A 197 36.74 -38.02 -33.72
N TRP A 198 36.16 -37.44 -34.75
CA TRP A 198 35.08 -38.03 -35.55
C TRP A 198 35.36 -37.94 -37.04
N GLU A 199 35.00 -38.99 -37.78
CA GLU A 199 35.19 -39.11 -39.22
C GLU A 199 33.96 -39.73 -39.90
N ARG A 200 33.48 -39.10 -40.97
CA ARG A 200 32.48 -39.71 -41.87
C ARG A 200 32.89 -39.55 -43.32
N THR A 201 32.46 -40.48 -44.15
CA THR A 201 32.60 -40.43 -45.61
C THR A 201 31.23 -40.28 -46.25
N ASP A 202 31.20 -39.75 -47.48
CA ASP A 202 29.99 -39.62 -48.30
C ASP A 202 28.84 -38.86 -47.60
N TRP A 203 29.18 -37.77 -46.90
CA TRP A 203 28.22 -37.00 -46.10
C TRP A 203 27.41 -36.02 -46.98
N PRO A 204 26.08 -35.88 -46.79
CA PRO A 204 25.29 -34.93 -47.58
C PRO A 204 25.70 -33.46 -47.31
N PRO A 205 25.99 -32.65 -48.35
CA PRO A 205 26.50 -31.29 -48.16
C PRO A 205 25.57 -30.32 -47.40
N TRP A 206 24.25 -30.56 -47.46
CA TRP A 206 23.24 -29.77 -46.76
C TRP A 206 22.96 -30.23 -45.32
N SER A 207 23.55 -31.35 -44.87
CA SER A 207 23.24 -31.96 -43.56
C SER A 207 24.26 -31.57 -42.50
N GLU A 208 23.78 -31.21 -41.31
CA GLU A 208 24.61 -30.85 -40.17
C GLU A 208 25.29 -32.09 -39.53
N PHE A 209 26.61 -32.08 -39.48
CA PHE A 209 27.39 -33.09 -38.78
C PHE A 209 27.69 -32.67 -37.34
N THR A 210 26.69 -32.78 -36.47
CA THR A 210 26.80 -32.38 -35.06
C THR A 210 27.64 -33.37 -34.24
N VAL A 211 28.61 -32.84 -33.51
CA VAL A 211 29.51 -33.53 -32.55
C VAL A 211 29.72 -32.63 -31.33
N GLY A 212 30.25 -33.19 -30.24
CA GLY A 212 30.50 -32.39 -29.04
C GLY A 212 31.17 -33.15 -27.92
N VAL A 213 31.71 -32.37 -26.99
CA VAL A 213 32.44 -32.83 -25.81
C VAL A 213 31.88 -32.16 -24.56
N SER A 214 31.96 -32.86 -23.44
CA SER A 214 31.67 -32.33 -22.11
C SER A 214 32.69 -32.87 -21.11
N PHE A 215 33.26 -31.99 -20.29
CA PHE A 215 34.33 -32.30 -19.34
C PHE A 215 34.18 -31.46 -18.05
N PRO A 216 34.85 -31.82 -16.95
CA PRO A 216 34.68 -31.15 -15.66
C PRO A 216 35.03 -29.65 -15.65
N GLU A 217 34.26 -28.85 -14.90
CA GLU A 217 34.41 -27.39 -14.77
C GLU A 217 35.80 -26.92 -14.30
N ARG A 218 36.52 -27.76 -13.54
CA ARG A 218 37.83 -27.41 -12.98
C ARG A 218 38.93 -27.11 -14.03
N TYR A 219 38.68 -27.44 -15.29
CA TYR A 219 39.62 -27.20 -16.40
C TYR A 219 39.38 -25.85 -17.12
N ILE A 220 38.38 -25.06 -16.69
CA ILE A 220 38.08 -23.74 -17.24
C ILE A 220 38.24 -22.63 -16.19
N GLU A 221 38.57 -21.43 -16.66
CA GLU A 221 38.63 -20.21 -15.87
C GLU A 221 37.33 -19.43 -16.07
N LEU A 222 36.45 -19.49 -15.07
CA LEU A 222 35.22 -18.71 -15.08
C LEU A 222 35.53 -17.25 -14.74
N PRO A 223 35.02 -16.27 -15.52
CA PRO A 223 35.13 -14.87 -15.13
C PRO A 223 34.46 -14.69 -13.77
N GLY A 224 35.16 -14.03 -12.85
CA GLY A 224 34.64 -13.72 -11.52
C GLY A 224 33.38 -12.83 -11.58
N PRO A 225 32.64 -12.72 -10.48
CA PRO A 225 31.44 -11.88 -10.42
C PRO A 225 31.75 -10.45 -10.88
N ASP A 226 30.96 -9.92 -11.82
CA ASP A 226 31.15 -8.57 -12.36
C ASP A 226 30.94 -7.52 -11.26
N ILE A 227 32.05 -6.99 -10.75
CA ILE A 227 32.09 -6.04 -9.63
C ILE A 227 31.27 -4.78 -9.97
N LEU A 228 31.20 -4.40 -11.25
CA LEU A 228 30.46 -3.22 -11.69
C LEU A 228 28.95 -3.37 -11.46
N SER A 229 28.41 -4.57 -11.66
CA SER A 229 26.99 -4.88 -11.42
C SER A 229 26.60 -4.74 -9.95
N TYR A 230 27.46 -5.19 -9.03
CA TYR A 230 27.23 -5.04 -7.58
C TYR A 230 27.30 -3.58 -7.13
N ILE A 231 28.21 -2.79 -7.70
CA ILE A 231 28.29 -1.35 -7.43
C ILE A 231 27.02 -0.66 -7.93
N ALA A 232 26.52 -1.01 -9.11
CA ALA A 232 25.30 -0.44 -9.67
C ALA A 232 24.06 -0.76 -8.82
N ILE A 233 23.93 -2.00 -8.33
CA ILE A 233 22.86 -2.43 -7.42
C ILE A 233 22.95 -1.66 -6.09
N GLY A 234 24.15 -1.52 -5.52
CA GLY A 234 24.38 -0.76 -4.30
C GLY A 234 24.02 0.73 -4.45
N ALA A 235 24.41 1.34 -5.57
CA ALA A 235 24.08 2.74 -5.86
C ALA A 235 22.58 2.95 -6.06
N ALA A 236 21.91 2.04 -6.78
CA ALA A 236 20.46 2.09 -6.98
C ALA A 236 19.69 1.94 -5.65
N PHE A 237 20.17 1.07 -4.76
CA PHE A 237 19.58 0.91 -3.42
C PHE A 237 19.72 2.17 -2.58
N LEU A 238 20.90 2.80 -2.55
CA LEU A 238 21.12 4.06 -1.84
C LEU A 238 20.27 5.20 -2.40
N ALA A 239 20.13 5.29 -3.72
CA ALA A 239 19.25 6.26 -4.37
C ALA A 239 17.77 6.06 -3.99
N ALA A 240 17.30 4.81 -3.95
CA ALA A 240 15.94 4.48 -3.53
C ALA A 240 15.67 4.85 -2.06
N VAL A 241 16.62 4.54 -1.16
CA VAL A 241 16.52 4.95 0.25
C VAL A 241 16.49 6.47 0.40
N GLY A 242 17.36 7.19 -0.31
CA GLY A 242 17.37 8.65 -0.34
C GLY A 242 16.04 9.24 -0.84
N PHE A 243 15.46 8.65 -1.89
CA PHE A 243 14.18 9.07 -2.46
C PHE A 243 13.01 8.86 -1.48
N VAL A 244 12.95 7.71 -0.80
CA VAL A 244 11.95 7.42 0.24
C VAL A 244 12.09 8.40 1.41
N MET A 245 13.32 8.71 1.83
CA MET A 245 13.57 9.65 2.93
C MET A 245 13.16 11.08 2.56
N LEU A 246 13.37 11.50 1.31
CA LEU A 246 12.95 12.80 0.78
C LEU A 246 11.42 12.92 0.69
N ILE A 247 10.73 11.83 0.32
CA ILE A 247 9.27 11.74 0.38
C ILE A 247 8.77 11.83 1.83
N ALA A 248 9.33 11.03 2.74
CA ALA A 248 8.91 10.97 4.13
C ALA A 248 9.07 12.31 4.86
N THR A 249 10.13 13.06 4.58
CA THR A 249 10.34 14.41 5.14
C THR A 249 9.35 15.43 4.58
N ARG A 250 8.93 15.31 3.31
CA ARG A 250 7.88 16.16 2.72
C ARG A 250 6.47 15.88 3.29
N PHE A 251 6.20 14.64 3.68
CA PHE A 251 4.91 14.24 4.26
C PHE A 251 4.83 14.38 5.78
N ARG A 252 5.97 14.56 6.48
CA ARG A 252 6.00 14.97 7.90
C ARG A 252 5.62 16.45 8.03
N LYS A 253 4.33 16.74 7.88
CA LYS A 253 3.75 17.93 8.48
C LYS A 253 3.70 17.66 9.99
N PHE A 254 4.37 18.48 10.78
CA PHE A 254 4.17 18.48 12.23
C PHE A 254 2.68 18.71 12.47
N ASP A 255 2.02 17.78 13.16
CA ASP A 255 0.64 17.99 13.60
C ASP A 255 0.62 19.26 14.43
N TYR A 256 -0.16 20.24 13.98
CA TYR A 256 -0.29 21.51 14.67
C TYR A 256 -0.91 21.25 16.04
N GLU A 257 -0.08 21.33 17.08
CA GLU A 257 -0.56 21.22 18.44
C GLU A 257 -1.30 22.52 18.79
N LYS A 258 -2.61 22.40 19.01
CA LYS A 258 -3.47 23.56 19.23
C LYS A 258 -2.95 24.37 20.43
N PRO A 259 -2.85 25.71 20.30
CA PRO A 259 -2.34 26.57 21.37
C PRO A 259 -3.20 26.40 22.63
N ARG A 260 -2.57 26.10 23.76
CA ARG A 260 -3.22 26.04 25.07
C ARG A 260 -2.95 27.34 25.82
N ILE A 261 -4.00 28.13 26.03
CA ILE A 261 -3.93 29.33 26.85
C ILE A 261 -4.36 28.92 28.26
N ALA A 262 -3.47 29.05 29.23
CA ALA A 262 -3.77 28.89 30.65
C ALA A 262 -3.88 30.28 31.28
N VAL A 263 -4.90 30.48 32.11
CA VAL A 263 -5.09 31.69 32.90
C VAL A 263 -5.11 31.25 34.36
N GLU A 264 -4.42 31.99 35.23
CA GLU A 264 -4.48 31.77 36.68
C GLU A 264 -5.95 31.79 37.14
N ALA A 265 -6.39 30.70 37.76
CA ALA A 265 -7.78 30.50 38.15
C ALA A 265 -7.92 30.39 39.68
N LEU A 266 -9.08 30.75 40.23
CA LEU A 266 -9.38 30.71 41.67
C LEU A 266 -9.53 29.28 42.25
N GLY A 267 -9.05 28.25 41.54
CA GLY A 267 -9.24 26.83 41.86
C GLY A 267 -10.63 26.31 41.49
N ALA A 268 -11.15 25.34 42.24
CA ALA A 268 -12.43 24.69 41.97
C ALA A 268 -13.65 25.50 42.49
N ALA A 269 -14.69 25.64 41.67
CA ALA A 269 -15.96 26.21 42.12
C ALA A 269 -16.71 25.21 43.02
N ARG A 270 -16.81 25.48 44.33
CA ARG A 270 -17.34 24.53 45.32
C ARG A 270 -18.82 24.68 45.68
N ASN A 271 -19.48 25.74 45.18
CA ASN A 271 -20.86 26.09 45.54
C ASN A 271 -21.86 25.80 44.41
N LEU A 272 -21.76 24.62 43.80
CA LEU A 272 -22.75 24.10 42.86
C LEU A 272 -23.58 23.03 43.57
N THR A 273 -24.86 23.00 43.22
CA THR A 273 -25.79 21.93 43.60
C THR A 273 -25.51 20.65 42.83
N ALA A 274 -26.10 19.52 43.23
CA ALA A 274 -25.89 18.24 42.56
C ALA A 274 -26.29 18.24 41.07
N VAL A 275 -27.39 18.93 40.74
CA VAL A 275 -27.86 19.10 39.34
C VAL A 275 -26.91 19.99 38.54
N GLU A 276 -26.47 21.11 39.12
CA GLU A 276 -25.49 22.00 38.48
C GLU A 276 -24.12 21.31 38.29
N ALA A 277 -23.70 20.51 39.27
CA ALA A 277 -22.50 19.69 39.19
C ALA A 277 -22.62 18.65 38.06
N ALA A 278 -23.78 18.04 37.86
CA ALA A 278 -24.01 17.10 36.74
C ALA A 278 -23.78 17.76 35.38
N VAL A 279 -24.13 19.05 35.23
CA VAL A 279 -23.83 19.84 34.01
C VAL A 279 -22.32 20.02 33.84
N VAL A 280 -21.59 20.36 34.91
CA VAL A 280 -20.13 20.50 34.85
C VAL A 280 -19.44 19.17 34.54
N LEU A 281 -19.96 18.07 35.09
CA LEU A 281 -19.49 16.71 34.84
C LEU A 281 -19.78 16.23 33.41
N GLY A 282 -20.58 16.97 32.63
CA GLY A 282 -20.89 16.62 31.23
C GLY A 282 -22.00 15.59 31.07
N SER A 283 -22.91 15.48 32.04
CA SER A 283 -24.09 14.61 31.92
C SER A 283 -24.97 15.01 30.73
N LYS A 284 -25.59 14.02 30.08
CA LYS A 284 -26.53 14.24 28.96
C LYS A 284 -27.70 15.14 29.41
N PRO A 285 -28.25 16.03 28.55
CA PRO A 285 -29.32 16.95 28.93
C PRO A 285 -30.54 16.26 29.58
N VAL A 286 -30.97 15.17 28.95
CA VAL A 286 -32.09 14.34 29.44
C VAL A 286 -31.83 13.80 30.84
N ARG A 287 -30.61 13.36 31.13
CA ARG A 287 -30.23 12.89 32.47
C ARG A 287 -30.29 14.01 33.51
N VAL A 288 -29.86 15.22 33.15
CA VAL A 288 -29.95 16.40 34.02
C VAL A 288 -31.42 16.73 34.32
N LEU A 289 -32.30 16.72 33.31
CA LEU A 289 -33.74 16.94 33.50
C LEU A 289 -34.37 15.86 34.38
N THR A 290 -33.98 14.59 34.22
CA THR A 290 -34.42 13.53 35.11
C THR A 290 -33.96 13.78 36.55
N MET A 291 -32.74 14.28 36.77
CA MET A 291 -32.30 14.63 38.12
C MET A 291 -33.13 15.77 38.73
N ILE A 292 -33.56 16.76 37.93
CA ILE A 292 -34.48 17.82 38.37
C ILE A 292 -35.83 17.21 38.78
N LEU A 293 -36.38 16.33 37.95
CA LEU A 293 -37.61 15.60 38.25
C LEU A 293 -37.49 14.80 39.57
N PHE A 294 -36.40 14.07 39.76
CA PHE A 294 -36.15 13.34 41.01
C PHE A 294 -36.02 14.29 42.21
N GLY A 295 -35.42 15.47 42.06
CA GLY A 295 -35.38 16.50 43.10
C GLY A 295 -36.77 17.03 43.48
N LEU A 296 -37.64 17.27 42.49
CA LEU A 296 -39.03 17.67 42.71
C LEU A 296 -39.85 16.57 43.41
N ILE A 297 -39.62 15.30 43.05
CA ILE A 297 -40.21 14.15 43.73
C ILE A 297 -39.68 14.05 45.16
N TYR A 298 -38.37 14.17 45.37
CA TYR A 298 -37.75 14.13 46.70
C TYR A 298 -38.34 15.20 47.64
N LYS A 299 -38.62 16.40 47.11
CA LYS A 299 -39.30 17.50 47.81
C LYS A 299 -40.82 17.33 47.97
N ARG A 300 -41.39 16.22 47.48
CA ARG A 300 -42.83 15.88 47.53
C ARG A 300 -43.75 16.86 46.80
N ILE A 301 -43.23 17.51 45.76
CA ILE A 301 -43.96 18.53 45.00
C ILE A 301 -44.70 17.91 43.83
N VAL A 302 -44.11 16.87 43.24
CA VAL A 302 -44.69 16.13 42.12
C VAL A 302 -44.70 14.63 42.44
N MET A 303 -45.64 13.92 41.83
CA MET A 303 -45.67 12.47 41.78
C MET A 303 -45.82 12.04 40.31
N VAL A 304 -45.24 10.89 39.98
CA VAL A 304 -45.36 10.31 38.64
C VAL A 304 -46.67 9.53 38.55
N THR A 305 -47.50 9.85 37.56
CA THR A 305 -48.79 9.19 37.34
C THR A 305 -48.70 8.12 36.26
N GLU A 306 -48.03 8.42 35.16
CA GLU A 306 -47.81 7.50 34.03
C GLU A 306 -46.33 7.56 33.62
N THR A 307 -45.76 6.42 33.23
CA THR A 307 -44.35 6.33 32.79
C THR A 307 -44.21 5.93 31.33
N GLU A 308 -45.25 5.40 30.68
CA GLU A 308 -45.26 4.97 29.27
C GLU A 308 -46.52 5.51 28.56
N PRO A 309 -46.45 5.99 27.31
CA PRO A 309 -45.27 6.11 26.44
C PRO A 309 -44.38 7.33 26.75
N VAL A 310 -44.90 8.34 27.45
CA VAL A 310 -44.19 9.55 27.92
C VAL A 310 -44.59 9.78 29.38
N ILE A 311 -43.67 10.29 30.19
CA ILE A 311 -43.93 10.57 31.61
C ILE A 311 -45.04 11.62 31.74
N LYS A 312 -46.03 11.31 32.59
CA LYS A 312 -46.96 12.29 33.11
C LYS A 312 -46.75 12.50 34.59
N ILE A 313 -46.73 13.75 35.01
CA ILE A 313 -46.56 14.14 36.41
C ILE A 313 -47.76 14.92 36.92
N GLN A 314 -48.08 14.74 38.19
CA GLN A 314 -49.12 15.50 38.86
C GLN A 314 -48.52 16.28 40.03
N LYS A 315 -48.87 17.57 40.13
CA LYS A 315 -48.50 18.38 41.28
C LYS A 315 -49.30 17.93 42.50
N VAL A 316 -48.61 17.66 43.59
CA VAL A 316 -49.23 17.33 44.87
C VAL A 316 -49.65 18.64 45.54
N GLN A 317 -50.94 18.78 45.88
CA GLN A 317 -51.40 19.92 46.68
C GLN A 317 -50.79 19.82 48.07
N SER A 318 -49.83 20.69 48.37
CA SER A 318 -49.28 20.84 49.71
C SER A 318 -49.86 22.11 50.32
N GLU A 319 -50.90 21.97 51.14
CA GLU A 319 -51.33 23.03 52.05
C GLU A 319 -50.23 23.22 53.11
N GLY A 320 -49.43 24.28 52.99
CA GLY A 320 -48.77 24.86 54.18
C GLY A 320 -47.25 24.97 54.24
N GLN A 321 -46.46 24.79 53.17
CA GLN A 321 -45.02 25.10 53.28
C GLN A 321 -44.43 25.74 52.01
N PRO A 322 -43.72 26.89 52.09
CA PRO A 322 -42.96 27.40 50.96
C PRO A 322 -41.80 26.45 50.69
N SER A 323 -41.91 25.65 49.63
CA SER A 323 -40.81 24.82 49.17
C SER A 323 -39.70 25.74 48.68
N ASN A 324 -38.49 25.60 49.26
CA ASN A 324 -37.28 26.25 48.74
C ASN A 324 -36.91 25.57 47.41
N LEU A 325 -37.64 25.96 46.37
CA LEU A 325 -37.44 25.55 45.00
C LEU A 325 -36.25 26.27 44.42
N ARG A 326 -35.38 25.52 43.75
CA ARG A 326 -34.27 26.08 42.99
C ARG A 326 -34.79 26.63 41.66
N TYR A 327 -34.08 27.59 41.09
CA TYR A 327 -34.50 28.25 39.84
C TYR A 327 -34.85 27.24 38.74
N TYR A 328 -33.98 26.26 38.49
CA TYR A 328 -34.21 25.23 37.47
C TYR A 328 -35.38 24.27 37.79
N GLU A 329 -35.81 24.17 39.05
CA GLU A 329 -37.00 23.39 39.43
C GLU A 329 -38.29 24.19 39.20
N ILE A 330 -38.23 25.52 39.36
CA ILE A 330 -39.33 26.43 39.02
C ILE A 330 -39.53 26.41 37.50
N ASP A 331 -38.44 26.58 36.74
CA ASP A 331 -38.48 26.56 35.27
C ASP A 331 -39.00 25.20 34.75
N PHE A 332 -38.65 24.10 35.43
CA PHE A 332 -39.18 22.78 35.10
C PHE A 332 -40.68 22.68 35.36
N LEU A 333 -41.17 23.21 36.48
CA LEU A 333 -42.62 23.22 36.78
C LEU A 333 -43.42 24.09 35.79
N ASP A 334 -42.81 25.12 35.22
CA ASP A 334 -43.45 25.95 34.17
C ASP A 334 -43.66 25.20 32.85
N SER A 335 -42.96 24.08 32.65
CA SER A 335 -43.18 23.16 31.53
C SER A 335 -44.37 22.21 31.74
N LEU A 336 -44.94 22.15 32.95
CA LEU A 336 -46.03 21.23 33.28
C LEU A 336 -47.39 21.76 32.81
N HIS A 337 -48.08 20.97 31.99
CA HIS A 337 -49.46 21.22 31.60
C HIS A 337 -50.47 20.68 32.64
N PRO A 338 -51.71 21.20 32.68
CA PRO A 338 -52.75 20.72 33.60
C PRO A 338 -53.15 19.25 33.42
N ASP A 339 -52.91 18.69 32.22
CA ASP A 339 -53.14 17.28 31.89
C ASP A 339 -52.01 16.34 32.35
N GLY A 340 -50.96 16.91 32.95
CA GLY A 340 -49.78 16.20 33.44
C GLY A 340 -48.68 16.00 32.41
N SER A 341 -48.84 16.46 31.16
CA SER A 341 -47.81 16.40 30.13
C SER A 341 -46.76 17.50 30.27
N LEU A 342 -45.58 17.30 29.67
CA LEU A 342 -44.46 18.25 29.70
C LEU A 342 -44.25 18.92 28.34
N ASP A 343 -44.09 20.24 28.34
CA ASP A 343 -43.73 21.04 27.17
C ASP A 343 -42.23 20.91 26.87
N GLU A 344 -41.90 20.22 25.77
CA GLU A 344 -40.52 19.99 25.34
C GLU A 344 -39.73 21.28 25.03
N ILE A 345 -40.39 22.35 24.58
CA ILE A 345 -39.71 23.61 24.27
C ILE A 345 -39.26 24.28 25.57
N LYS A 346 -40.16 24.33 26.56
CA LYS A 346 -39.84 24.87 27.88
C LYS A 346 -38.80 24.02 28.61
N LEU A 347 -38.87 22.70 28.50
CA LEU A 347 -37.84 21.81 29.06
C LEU A 347 -36.45 22.04 28.45
N ALA A 348 -36.38 22.26 27.13
CA ALA A 348 -35.13 22.61 26.47
C ALA A 348 -34.59 23.95 26.98
N GLN A 349 -35.48 24.94 27.15
CA GLN A 349 -35.13 26.24 27.72
C GLN A 349 -34.61 26.12 29.15
N THR A 350 -35.29 25.35 30.02
CA THR A 350 -34.82 25.06 31.39
C THR A 350 -33.39 24.52 31.41
N TYR A 351 -33.07 23.56 30.53
CA TYR A 351 -31.72 23.02 30.44
C TYR A 351 -30.68 24.05 29.96
N LEU A 352 -31.02 24.85 28.96
CA LEU A 352 -30.13 25.88 28.42
C LEU A 352 -29.84 26.98 29.47
N GLU A 353 -30.87 27.46 30.17
CA GLU A 353 -30.74 28.47 31.22
C GLU A 353 -29.96 27.94 32.42
N LEU A 354 -30.20 26.69 32.83
CA LEU A 354 -29.38 25.99 33.82
C LEU A 354 -27.92 25.95 33.41
N ARG A 355 -27.63 25.50 32.18
CA ARG A 355 -26.27 25.41 31.64
C ARG A 355 -25.58 26.77 31.62
N ASP A 356 -26.27 27.80 31.16
CA ASP A 356 -25.69 29.14 31.01
C ASP A 356 -25.45 29.79 32.38
N THR A 357 -26.35 29.55 33.34
CA THR A 357 -26.17 29.94 34.74
C THR A 357 -24.96 29.24 35.38
N VAL A 358 -24.80 27.93 35.15
CA VAL A 358 -23.62 27.18 35.63
C VAL A 358 -22.35 27.72 35.00
N ASN A 359 -22.34 27.95 33.68
CA ASN A 359 -21.22 28.56 32.97
C ASN A 359 -20.86 29.93 33.54
N HIS A 360 -21.85 30.73 33.94
CA HIS A 360 -21.64 32.00 34.60
C HIS A 360 -21.03 31.82 36.00
N LYS A 361 -21.55 30.87 36.81
CA LYS A 361 -21.05 30.57 38.16
C LYS A 361 -19.61 30.09 38.19
N ILE A 362 -19.14 29.40 37.15
CA ILE A 362 -17.76 28.91 37.07
C ILE A 362 -16.79 29.90 36.39
N ARG A 363 -17.25 31.10 36.00
CA ARG A 363 -16.34 32.12 35.44
C ARG A 363 -15.25 32.47 36.45
N GLY A 364 -13.99 32.44 36.00
CA GLY A 364 -12.82 32.69 36.85
C GLY A 364 -12.34 31.48 37.69
N TYR A 365 -13.07 30.36 37.66
CA TYR A 365 -12.64 29.10 38.28
C TYR A 365 -12.06 28.14 37.25
N SER A 366 -11.21 27.22 37.72
CA SER A 366 -10.65 26.15 36.88
C SER A 366 -11.72 25.10 36.63
N ARG A 367 -12.13 24.93 35.37
CA ARG A 367 -13.13 23.92 34.98
C ARG A 367 -12.66 22.51 35.32
N ILE A 368 -11.36 22.23 35.12
CA ILE A 368 -10.75 20.94 35.42
C ILE A 368 -10.80 20.67 36.93
N ASP A 369 -10.40 21.63 37.76
CA ASP A 369 -10.42 21.45 39.21
C ASP A 369 -11.85 21.36 39.74
N THR A 370 -12.79 22.08 39.13
CA THR A 370 -14.22 22.00 39.45
C THR A 370 -14.77 20.60 39.15
N VAL A 371 -14.46 20.03 37.98
CA VAL A 371 -14.81 18.64 37.63
C VAL A 371 -14.20 17.66 38.63
N ASN A 372 -12.91 17.79 38.94
CA ASN A 372 -12.21 16.92 39.88
C ASN A 372 -12.80 17.01 41.29
N TYR A 373 -13.15 18.22 41.74
CA TYR A 373 -13.80 18.45 43.01
C TYR A 373 -15.14 17.72 43.10
N TYR A 374 -16.05 17.89 42.13
CA TYR A 374 -17.36 17.21 42.18
C TYR A 374 -17.25 15.69 41.98
N LYS A 375 -16.29 15.19 41.18
CA LYS A 375 -15.98 13.76 41.15
C LYS A 375 -15.61 13.25 42.54
N SER A 376 -14.83 14.01 43.30
CA SER A 376 -14.48 13.67 44.69
C SER A 376 -15.69 13.70 45.64
N VAL A 377 -16.61 14.66 45.48
CA VAL A 377 -17.85 14.76 46.27
C VAL A 377 -18.74 13.54 46.02
N VAL A 378 -18.98 13.20 44.75
CA VAL A 378 -19.75 12.00 44.37
C VAL A 378 -19.08 10.74 44.90
N ASN A 379 -17.75 10.64 44.83
CA ASN A 379 -17.04 9.48 45.35
C ASN A 379 -17.17 9.36 46.88
N LYS A 380 -17.09 10.47 47.62
CA LYS A 380 -17.33 10.50 49.07
C LYS A 380 -18.75 10.04 49.43
N ALA A 381 -19.76 10.46 48.67
CA ALA A 381 -21.13 9.99 48.86
C ALA A 381 -21.24 8.46 48.69
N TRP A 382 -20.62 7.89 47.65
CA TRP A 382 -20.57 6.43 47.47
C TRP A 382 -19.83 5.70 48.60
N ILE A 383 -18.74 6.29 49.11
CA ILE A 383 -18.01 5.74 50.27
C ILE A 383 -18.92 5.71 51.50
N GLN A 384 -19.69 6.77 51.76
CA GLN A 384 -20.63 6.79 52.88
C GLN A 384 -21.70 5.69 52.77
N VAL A 385 -22.25 5.47 51.56
CA VAL A 385 -23.22 4.39 51.33
C VAL A 385 -22.56 3.01 51.55
N THR A 386 -21.41 2.76 50.94
CA THR A 386 -20.75 1.44 51.02
C THR A 386 -20.24 1.10 52.41
N GLN A 387 -19.77 2.09 53.18
CA GLN A 387 -19.25 1.91 54.54
C GLN A 387 -20.34 1.87 55.62
N ALA A 388 -21.61 2.10 55.29
CA ALA A 388 -22.70 1.95 56.24
C ALA A 388 -22.79 0.49 56.71
N GLY A 389 -22.64 0.29 58.03
CA GLY A 389 -22.44 -1.02 58.65
C GLY A 389 -23.70 -1.90 58.75
N THR A 390 -24.90 -1.34 58.56
CA THR A 390 -26.16 -2.12 58.53
C THR A 390 -26.94 -1.86 57.23
N PRO A 391 -27.73 -2.83 56.74
CA PRO A 391 -28.58 -2.66 55.56
C PRO A 391 -29.53 -1.46 55.64
N GLU A 392 -30.09 -1.20 56.83
CA GLU A 392 -31.04 -0.11 57.06
C GLU A 392 -30.35 1.25 57.04
N LEU A 393 -29.18 1.35 57.69
CA LEU A 393 -28.38 2.57 57.67
C LEU A 393 -27.87 2.87 56.27
N ARG A 394 -27.55 1.83 55.50
CA ARG A 394 -27.15 1.97 54.08
C ARG A 394 -28.26 2.58 53.24
N GLY A 395 -29.51 2.14 53.44
CA GLY A 395 -30.68 2.74 52.83
C GLY A 395 -30.85 4.22 53.20
N ASP A 396 -30.60 4.58 54.46
CA ASP A 396 -30.71 5.98 54.91
C ASP A 396 -29.65 6.88 54.30
N VAL A 397 -28.41 6.40 54.26
CA VAL A 397 -27.31 7.16 53.66
C VAL A 397 -27.50 7.30 52.15
N LEU A 398 -28.11 6.30 51.50
CA LEU A 398 -28.55 6.38 50.09
C LEU A 398 -29.60 7.49 49.92
N ASP A 399 -30.64 7.50 50.76
CA ASP A 399 -31.71 8.51 50.73
C ASP A 399 -31.18 9.94 50.94
N GLN A 400 -30.27 10.12 51.90
CA GLN A 400 -29.65 11.42 52.20
C GLN A 400 -28.75 11.95 51.08
N ASN A 401 -28.06 11.05 50.37
CA ASN A 401 -27.10 11.42 49.33
C ASN A 401 -27.65 11.27 47.90
N LEU A 402 -28.94 10.94 47.74
CA LEU A 402 -29.52 10.53 46.46
C LEU A 402 -29.24 11.52 45.33
N GLU A 403 -29.43 12.82 45.56
CA GLU A 403 -29.17 13.87 44.57
C GLU A 403 -27.72 13.83 44.04
N TRP A 404 -26.74 13.65 44.94
CA TRP A 404 -25.32 13.60 44.58
C TRP A 404 -24.93 12.30 43.89
N LEU A 405 -25.52 11.18 44.30
CA LEU A 405 -25.25 9.88 43.68
C LEU A 405 -25.70 9.87 42.22
N LEU A 406 -26.88 10.43 41.93
CA LEU A 406 -27.43 10.53 40.56
C LEU A 406 -26.54 11.34 39.60
N ALA A 407 -25.76 12.29 40.11
CA ALA A 407 -24.83 13.09 39.31
C ALA A 407 -23.63 12.30 38.74
N GLY A 408 -23.35 11.10 39.28
CA GLY A 408 -22.19 10.30 38.88
C GLY A 408 -22.40 9.51 37.59
N GLU A 409 -21.43 9.56 36.67
CA GLU A 409 -21.46 8.82 35.40
C GLU A 409 -21.60 7.29 35.59
N MET A 410 -20.94 6.72 36.61
CA MET A 410 -20.98 5.27 36.93
C MET A 410 -22.07 4.90 37.96
N PHE A 411 -23.17 5.67 38.02
CA PHE A 411 -24.25 5.41 38.99
C PHE A 411 -24.80 3.98 38.91
N ASN A 412 -25.07 3.49 37.69
CA ASN A 412 -25.71 2.18 37.46
C ASN A 412 -24.86 1.02 38.00
N GLU A 413 -23.54 1.10 37.85
CA GLU A 413 -22.60 0.09 38.33
C GLU A 413 -22.43 0.21 39.85
N LYS A 414 -22.14 1.42 40.34
CA LYS A 414 -21.88 1.66 41.76
C LYS A 414 -23.08 1.36 42.67
N ILE A 415 -24.31 1.56 42.20
CA ILE A 415 -25.50 1.22 43.00
C ILE A 415 -25.69 -0.29 43.13
N ARG A 416 -25.33 -1.07 42.11
CA ARG A 416 -25.34 -2.54 42.18
C ARG A 416 -24.24 -3.04 43.12
N ASP A 417 -23.06 -2.44 43.08
CA ASP A 417 -21.95 -2.78 43.98
C ASP A 417 -22.26 -2.41 45.44
N ALA A 418 -22.94 -1.28 45.65
CA ALA A 418 -23.34 -0.85 46.99
C ALA A 418 -24.40 -1.77 47.63
N PHE A 419 -25.19 -2.47 46.80
CA PHE A 419 -26.30 -3.32 47.22
C PHE A 419 -26.22 -4.73 46.60
N PRO A 420 -25.30 -5.59 47.08
CA PRO A 420 -25.22 -6.99 46.68
C PRO A 420 -26.46 -7.81 47.10
N PRO A 421 -26.69 -9.00 46.51
CA PRO A 421 -27.95 -9.76 46.67
C PRO A 421 -28.15 -10.31 48.08
N ASN A 422 -27.09 -10.41 48.88
CA ASN A 422 -27.10 -10.87 50.27
C ASN A 422 -27.59 -9.81 51.27
N ILE A 423 -27.83 -8.58 50.82
CA ILE A 423 -28.36 -7.49 51.66
C ILE A 423 -29.86 -7.44 51.44
N ILE A 424 -30.63 -7.50 52.53
CA ILE A 424 -32.09 -7.35 52.48
C ILE A 424 -32.44 -5.96 53.01
N ILE A 425 -33.23 -5.21 52.25
CA ILE A 425 -33.64 -3.84 52.58
C ILE A 425 -35.15 -3.80 52.69
N VAL A 426 -35.63 -3.10 53.72
CA VAL A 426 -37.04 -2.79 53.90
C VAL A 426 -37.23 -1.31 53.52
N PRO A 427 -37.86 -1.00 52.37
CA PRO A 427 -38.07 0.37 51.95
C PRO A 427 -38.89 1.15 52.99
N ARG A 428 -38.42 2.32 53.40
CA ARG A 428 -39.11 3.09 54.43
C ARG A 428 -40.38 3.73 53.89
N PRO A 429 -41.48 3.77 54.66
CA PRO A 429 -42.68 4.52 54.28
C PRO A 429 -42.41 6.01 53.98
N GLY A 430 -41.36 6.58 54.60
CA GLY A 430 -40.94 7.97 54.37
C GLY A 430 -40.22 8.24 53.05
N TRP A 431 -39.78 7.22 52.32
CA TRP A 431 -39.09 7.36 51.02
C TRP A 431 -40.08 7.68 49.90
N TRP A 432 -40.53 8.93 49.86
CA TRP A 432 -41.51 9.39 48.87
C TRP A 432 -41.09 9.07 47.42
N TRP A 433 -39.81 9.25 47.11
CA TRP A 433 -39.25 8.91 45.80
C TRP A 433 -39.31 7.42 45.47
N TYR A 434 -39.30 6.53 46.45
CA TYR A 434 -39.41 5.09 46.22
C TYR A 434 -40.86 4.70 45.86
N TRP A 435 -41.85 5.30 46.52
CA TRP A 435 -43.27 4.97 46.35
C TRP A 435 -43.95 5.72 45.20
N HIS A 436 -43.47 6.93 44.89
CA HIS A 436 -44.06 7.83 43.88
C HIS A 436 -43.07 8.19 42.76
N GLY A 437 -41.97 7.46 42.70
CA GLY A 437 -40.96 7.58 41.66
C GLY A 437 -41.41 6.98 40.32
N PRO A 438 -40.59 7.15 39.28
CA PRO A 438 -40.88 6.69 37.93
C PRO A 438 -40.59 5.19 37.78
N TYR A 439 -41.14 4.37 38.67
CA TYR A 439 -41.08 2.92 38.60
C TYR A 439 -42.37 2.39 37.97
N PRO A 440 -42.32 1.39 37.09
CA PRO A 440 -43.54 0.78 36.58
C PRO A 440 -44.36 0.21 37.74
N PRO A 441 -45.66 0.52 37.85
CA PRO A 441 -46.48 -0.01 38.94
C PRO A 441 -46.53 -1.54 38.84
N THR A 442 -46.05 -2.23 39.88
CA THR A 442 -46.16 -3.70 40.00
C THR A 442 -47.47 -4.08 40.72
N VAL A 443 -48.59 -3.47 40.32
CA VAL A 443 -49.92 -3.86 40.80
C VAL A 443 -50.79 -4.24 39.60
N PRO A 444 -51.38 -5.45 39.59
CA PRO A 444 -52.41 -5.78 38.61
C PRO A 444 -53.59 -4.80 38.82
N VAL A 445 -53.85 -3.96 37.82
CA VAL A 445 -55.04 -3.11 37.79
C VAL A 445 -56.22 -4.03 37.52
N SER A 446 -56.96 -4.43 38.57
CA SER A 446 -58.33 -4.91 38.37
C SER A 446 -59.21 -3.72 38.04
N THR A 447 -59.83 -3.77 36.87
CA THR A 447 -60.78 -2.77 36.36
C THR A 447 -61.87 -2.43 37.36
N GLY A 448 -62.08 -1.14 37.59
CA GLY A 448 -63.34 -0.59 38.09
C GLY A 448 -63.27 -0.02 39.51
N THR A 449 -63.48 1.30 39.57
CA THR A 449 -63.85 2.14 40.74
C THR A 449 -62.77 3.14 41.17
N LYS A 450 -63.25 4.37 41.38
CA LYS A 450 -62.58 5.64 41.67
C LYS A 450 -61.26 5.52 42.44
N VAL A 451 -60.29 6.30 41.96
CA VAL A 451 -59.00 6.62 42.59
C VAL A 451 -59.16 6.81 44.09
N SER A 452 -58.65 5.85 44.86
CA SER A 452 -58.31 6.02 46.27
C SER A 452 -56.79 5.97 46.36
N THR A 453 -56.19 7.10 46.69
CA THR A 453 -54.79 7.28 47.08
C THR A 453 -54.47 6.43 48.31
N ARG A 454 -54.05 5.18 48.12
CA ARG A 454 -53.41 4.39 49.18
C ARG A 454 -52.20 3.67 48.64
N ALA A 455 -51.01 4.18 49.00
CA ALA A 455 -49.74 3.49 48.86
C ALA A 455 -49.83 2.07 49.50
N PRO A 456 -49.11 1.05 48.98
CA PRO A 456 -49.07 -0.27 49.58
C PRO A 456 -48.67 -0.15 51.06
N SER A 457 -49.52 -0.65 51.96
CA SER A 457 -49.41 -0.38 53.41
C SER A 457 -48.59 -1.40 54.20
N GLN A 458 -47.78 -2.23 53.55
CA GLN A 458 -46.73 -2.99 54.24
C GLN A 458 -45.44 -3.01 53.41
N PRO A 459 -44.31 -2.50 53.94
CA PRO A 459 -43.03 -2.56 53.26
C PRO A 459 -42.53 -4.01 53.25
N THR A 460 -42.47 -4.61 52.06
CA THR A 460 -41.94 -5.96 51.87
C THR A 460 -40.41 -5.92 51.84
N PRO A 461 -39.71 -6.86 52.52
CA PRO A 461 -38.27 -6.98 52.40
C PRO A 461 -37.89 -7.32 50.95
N ILE A 462 -36.96 -6.57 50.37
CA ILE A 462 -36.45 -6.79 49.01
C ILE A 462 -34.93 -7.02 49.04
N PRO A 463 -34.40 -7.91 48.18
CA PRO A 463 -32.96 -8.00 47.95
C PRO A 463 -32.39 -6.64 47.49
N GLY A 464 -31.18 -6.31 47.94
CA GLY A 464 -30.49 -5.07 47.62
C GLY A 464 -30.27 -4.91 46.11
N GLN A 465 -29.99 -6.01 45.41
CA GLN A 465 -29.89 -6.02 43.95
C GLN A 465 -31.21 -5.66 43.27
N ASP A 466 -32.35 -6.10 43.81
CA ASP A 466 -33.66 -5.76 43.26
C ASP A 466 -33.99 -4.28 43.49
N LEU A 467 -33.61 -3.73 44.65
CA LEU A 467 -33.69 -2.28 44.90
C LEU A 467 -32.83 -1.50 43.89
N ALA A 468 -31.56 -1.89 43.72
CA ALA A 468 -30.65 -1.26 42.78
C ALA A 468 -31.20 -1.31 41.34
N ASN A 469 -31.69 -2.48 40.90
CA ASN A 469 -32.28 -2.66 39.57
C ASN A 469 -33.55 -1.84 39.37
N LYS A 470 -34.42 -1.74 40.39
CA LYS A 470 -35.60 -0.86 40.34
C LYS A 470 -35.18 0.60 40.16
N ILE A 471 -34.20 1.08 40.94
CA ILE A 471 -33.70 2.46 40.85
C ILE A 471 -33.11 2.75 39.47
N VAL A 472 -32.24 1.88 38.96
CA VAL A 472 -31.64 2.01 37.63
C VAL A 472 -32.71 2.01 36.55
N LYS A 473 -33.65 1.05 36.61
CA LYS A 473 -34.74 0.96 35.64
C LYS A 473 -35.61 2.21 35.67
N GLY A 474 -35.99 2.73 36.84
CA GLY A 474 -36.77 3.95 36.93
C GLY A 474 -36.05 5.18 36.39
N LEU A 475 -34.74 5.27 36.61
CA LEU A 475 -33.91 6.33 36.05
C LEU A 475 -33.82 6.25 34.51
N GLU A 476 -33.61 5.04 33.97
CA GLU A 476 -33.54 4.79 32.53
C GLU A 476 -34.87 5.01 31.84
N THR A 477 -35.96 4.45 32.37
CA THR A 477 -37.32 4.67 31.87
C THR A 477 -37.65 6.17 31.91
N SER A 478 -37.25 6.88 32.97
CA SER A 478 -37.47 8.32 33.02
C SER A 478 -36.68 9.09 31.98
N ALA A 479 -35.39 8.78 31.84
CA ALA A 479 -34.57 9.44 30.84
C ALA A 479 -35.13 9.17 29.43
N ASN A 480 -35.57 7.96 29.14
CA ASN A 480 -36.10 7.62 27.82
C ASN A 480 -37.47 8.25 27.54
N ASN A 481 -38.30 8.43 28.57
CA ASN A 481 -39.71 8.81 28.40
C ASN A 481 -40.03 10.24 28.89
N ILE A 482 -39.05 11.04 29.32
CA ILE A 482 -39.28 12.45 29.72
C ILE A 482 -39.62 13.36 28.52
N VAL A 483 -39.20 12.95 27.32
CA VAL A 483 -39.48 13.62 26.04
C VAL A 483 -39.93 12.58 25.01
N LYS A 484 -40.70 12.97 23.98
CA LYS A 484 -41.21 12.03 22.97
C LYS A 484 -40.10 11.40 22.13
N ASN A 485 -39.07 12.19 21.80
CA ASN A 485 -37.89 11.73 21.06
C ASN A 485 -36.62 12.40 21.59
N VAL A 486 -35.79 11.62 22.27
CA VAL A 486 -34.51 12.07 22.87
C VAL A 486 -33.54 12.63 21.82
N GLN A 487 -33.52 12.06 20.61
CA GLN A 487 -32.62 12.49 19.54
C GLN A 487 -33.05 13.85 18.99
N ASP A 488 -34.34 14.04 18.73
CA ASP A 488 -34.89 15.32 18.25
C ASP A 488 -34.72 16.42 19.29
N PHE A 489 -34.97 16.10 20.56
CA PHE A 489 -34.74 17.01 21.69
C PHE A 489 -33.27 17.45 21.79
N THR A 490 -32.34 16.50 21.70
CA THR A 490 -30.90 16.80 21.74
C THR A 490 -30.47 17.63 20.53
N ASN A 491 -30.97 17.32 19.33
CA ASN A 491 -30.70 18.09 18.11
C ASN A 491 -31.17 19.54 18.23
N ARG A 492 -32.35 19.78 18.83
CA ARG A 492 -32.86 21.15 19.08
C ARG A 492 -31.97 21.94 20.03
N ILE A 493 -31.49 21.31 21.12
CA ILE A 493 -30.54 21.94 22.03
C ILE A 493 -29.23 22.30 21.31
N VAL A 494 -28.70 21.40 20.47
CA VAL A 494 -27.46 21.63 19.71
C VAL A 494 -27.63 22.75 18.68
N GLN A 495 -28.74 22.76 17.93
CA GLN A 495 -29.03 23.80 16.94
C GLN A 495 -29.23 25.18 17.58
N SER A 496 -29.91 25.24 18.74
CA SER A 496 -30.05 26.47 19.51
C SER A 496 -28.73 26.99 20.10
N THR A 497 -27.68 26.17 20.14
CA THR A 497 -26.35 26.54 20.65
C THR A 497 -25.35 26.85 19.52
N GLN A 498 -25.78 26.89 18.26
CA GLN A 498 -24.88 27.33 17.19
C GLN A 498 -24.55 28.82 17.41
N PRO A 499 -23.26 29.20 17.54
CA PRO A 499 -22.91 30.61 17.53
C PRO A 499 -23.40 31.20 16.22
N MET A 500 -24.06 32.38 16.29
CA MET A 500 -24.26 33.24 15.13
C MET A 500 -22.97 33.19 14.32
N GLN A 501 -23.06 32.75 13.07
CA GLN A 501 -21.91 32.66 12.18
C GLN A 501 -21.19 34.00 12.24
N THR A 502 -20.07 34.06 12.95
CA THR A 502 -19.14 35.17 12.82
C THR A 502 -18.75 35.14 11.35
N SER A 503 -19.22 36.16 10.63
CA SER A 503 -18.89 36.41 9.25
C SER A 503 -17.38 36.25 9.11
N GLN A 504 -16.96 35.19 8.43
CA GLN A 504 -15.59 35.03 7.98
C GLN A 504 -15.37 36.06 6.87
N SER A 505 -15.29 37.33 7.24
CA SER A 505 -14.67 38.32 6.37
C SER A 505 -13.19 37.98 6.37
N SER A 506 -12.72 37.50 5.23
CA SER A 506 -11.32 37.30 4.96
C SER A 506 -10.61 38.65 5.07
N ILE A 507 -9.92 38.87 6.18
CA ILE A 507 -9.03 40.02 6.35
C ILE A 507 -7.86 39.82 5.39
N LYS A 508 -7.98 40.42 4.19
CA LYS A 508 -6.84 40.57 3.27
C LYS A 508 -5.82 41.48 3.96
N SER A 509 -4.71 40.89 4.37
CA SER A 509 -3.55 41.59 4.89
C SER A 509 -2.98 42.55 3.83
N ARG A 510 -3.13 43.85 4.04
CA ARG A 510 -2.21 44.86 3.52
C ARG A 510 -1.44 45.43 4.73
N PRO A 511 -0.10 45.38 4.75
CA PRO A 511 0.65 46.08 5.78
C PRO A 511 0.75 47.56 5.37
N SER A 512 -0.08 48.41 5.97
CA SER A 512 0.22 49.84 6.05
C SER A 512 0.33 50.20 7.52
N CYS A 513 1.57 50.18 8.03
CA CYS A 513 1.87 50.84 9.29
C CYS A 513 1.72 52.35 9.07
N VAL A 514 0.63 52.91 9.57
CA VAL A 514 0.51 54.35 9.82
C VAL A 514 0.22 54.49 11.31
N CYS A 515 1.28 54.65 12.09
CA CYS A 515 1.16 55.14 13.46
C CYS A 515 1.13 56.66 13.40
N ALA A 516 -0.05 57.23 13.64
CA ALA A 516 -0.17 58.60 14.13
C ALA A 516 -0.37 58.49 15.65
N CYS A 517 0.73 58.61 16.40
CA CYS A 517 0.68 58.80 17.85
C CYS A 517 0.74 60.30 18.12
N ALA A 518 -0.30 60.82 18.79
CA ALA A 518 -0.20 62.05 19.56
C ALA A 518 -0.55 61.71 21.03
N HIS A 519 0.46 61.89 21.89
CA HIS A 519 0.47 61.89 23.36
C HIS A 519 0.57 60.56 24.16
N CYS A 520 1.82 60.32 24.64
CA CYS A 520 2.30 59.86 25.97
C CYS A 520 1.52 58.77 26.72
N ALA A 521 2.09 57.63 27.14
CA ALA A 521 3.44 57.41 27.69
C ALA A 521 4.01 56.02 27.35
N CYS A 522 5.34 55.96 27.20
CA CYS A 522 6.13 54.77 26.88
C CYS A 522 6.51 53.93 28.12
N ALA A 523 6.61 52.62 27.92
CA ALA A 523 7.84 51.89 28.20
C ALA A 523 8.10 50.94 27.01
N CYS A 524 9.19 51.21 26.29
CA CYS A 524 9.61 50.55 25.07
C CYS A 524 10.96 49.87 25.31
N ALA A 525 11.19 48.72 24.67
CA ALA A 525 12.52 48.29 24.26
C ALA A 525 12.39 47.36 23.04
N CYS A 526 12.39 47.94 21.85
CA CYS A 526 12.94 47.31 20.65
C CYS A 526 14.47 47.44 20.72
N VAL A 527 15.23 46.43 20.32
CA VAL A 527 16.22 46.46 19.21
C VAL A 527 16.76 45.03 18.99
N SER A 528 16.67 44.57 17.73
CA SER A 528 17.56 43.66 16.96
C SER A 528 16.69 42.71 16.12
N CYS A 529 16.30 43.09 14.90
CA CYS A 529 16.98 42.74 13.64
C CYS A 529 17.39 41.26 13.52
N ALA A 530 16.71 40.50 12.65
CA ALA A 530 17.36 39.72 11.59
C ALA A 530 16.34 39.13 10.61
N CYS A 531 16.51 39.48 9.35
CA CYS A 531 15.81 38.97 8.18
C CYS A 531 16.07 37.48 7.93
N ALA A 532 15.17 36.90 7.14
CA ALA A 532 15.44 35.70 6.35
C ALA A 532 16.70 35.87 5.49
N CYS A 533 17.57 34.85 5.50
CA CYS A 533 18.53 34.60 4.43
C CYS A 533 18.29 33.20 3.89
N ALA A 534 17.75 33.14 2.66
CA ALA A 534 18.00 32.05 1.76
C ALA A 534 19.43 32.21 1.20
N HIS A 535 20.24 31.16 1.25
CA HIS A 535 21.40 31.01 0.37
C HIS A 535 21.64 29.52 0.12
N GLY A 536 21.79 29.14 -1.14
CA GLY A 536 22.31 27.84 -1.56
C GLY A 536 23.84 27.88 -1.60
N GLY A 537 24.47 26.71 -1.61
CA GLY A 537 25.90 26.60 -1.86
C GLY A 537 26.57 25.47 -1.09
N ALA A 538 26.94 24.44 -1.86
CA ALA A 538 27.92 23.39 -1.61
C ALA A 538 28.77 23.48 -0.32
N ARG A 539 28.75 22.38 0.46
CA ARG A 539 29.83 21.39 0.51
C ARG A 539 29.27 20.04 0.90
#